data_AF-A0A2N4YRF1-F1
#
_entry.id   AF-A0A2N4YRF1-F1
#
_cell.length_a   1.000
_cell.length_b   1.000
_cell.length_c   1.000
_cell.angle_alpha   90.00
_cell.angle_beta   90.00
_cell.angle_gamma   90.00
#
_symmetry.space_group_name_H-M   'P 1'
#
loop_
_entity.id
_entity.type
_entity.pdbx_description
1 polymer ?
#
loop_
_entity_poly.entity_id
_entity_poly.type
_entity_poly.pdbx_seq_one_letter_code
_entity_poly.pdbx_strand_id
1 'polypeptide(L)'
;MKSVQLAHGSGGQAMQQLIGDLFMQAFANPWLAEQEDQARLDLAALAAQGDRLAFSTDSYVIDPLFFPGGNIGKLAVCGTANDVAVSGAIPRYLSCGFILEEGLEMTTASR
;
A
#
# COMPACT_ATOMS: atom_id res chain seq x y z
N MET A 1 -3.68 3.20 20.12
CA MET A 1 -3.40 4.50 19.45
C MET A 1 -4.75 5.08 19.01
N LYS A 2 -5.10 6.34 19.35
CA LYS A 2 -6.44 6.89 19.06
C LYS A 2 -6.52 7.54 17.67
N SER A 3 -5.58 8.44 17.38
CA SER A 3 -5.47 9.13 16.10
C SER A 3 -4.01 9.23 15.63
N VAL A 4 -3.81 9.56 14.37
CA VAL A 4 -2.52 9.89 13.78
C VAL A 4 -1.97 11.16 14.45
N GLN A 5 -0.67 11.17 14.72
CA GLN A 5 0.08 12.26 15.35
C GLN A 5 1.27 12.59 14.45
N LEU A 6 1.78 13.83 14.48
CA LEU A 6 2.99 14.18 13.73
C LEU A 6 4.19 13.28 14.06
N ALA A 7 4.27 12.78 15.30
CA ALA A 7 5.31 11.82 15.70
C ALA A 7 5.34 10.55 14.84
N HIS A 8 4.19 10.10 14.31
CA HIS A 8 4.13 8.92 13.44
C HIS A 8 4.73 9.14 12.04
N GLY A 9 5.00 10.40 11.64
CA GLY A 9 5.66 10.75 10.38
C GLY A 9 7.14 11.14 10.54
N SER A 10 7.70 11.03 11.74
CA SER A 10 9.03 11.56 12.07
C SER A 10 10.22 10.63 11.78
N GLY A 11 9.98 9.41 11.30
CA GLY A 11 11.04 8.39 11.11
C GLY A 11 11.53 7.70 12.40
N GLY A 12 10.99 8.08 13.56
CA GLY A 12 11.38 7.53 14.86
C GLY A 12 10.59 6.28 15.29
N GLN A 13 10.71 5.93 16.58
CA GLN A 13 10.04 4.77 17.18
C GLN A 13 8.52 4.77 16.99
N ALA A 14 7.88 5.94 17.04
CA ALA A 14 6.44 6.07 16.87
C ALA A 14 6.00 5.69 15.44
N MET A 15 6.80 6.01 14.41
CA MET A 15 6.55 5.59 13.03
C MET A 15 6.72 4.06 12.89
N GLN A 16 7.79 3.51 13.47
CA GLN A 16 8.04 2.07 13.46
C GLN A 16 6.91 1.29 14.15
N GLN A 17 6.38 1.81 15.26
CA GLN A 17 5.22 1.23 15.94
C GLN A 17 3.96 1.28 15.07
N LEU A 18 3.69 2.41 14.39
CA LEU A 18 2.57 2.51 13.46
C LEU A 18 2.69 1.50 12.31
N ILE A 19 3.89 1.38 11.74
CA ILE A 19 4.19 0.39 10.68
C ILE A 19 3.93 -1.02 11.16
N GLY A 20 4.46 -1.38 12.33
CA GLY A 20 4.28 -2.70 12.93
C GLY A 20 2.83 -3.03 13.26
N ASP A 21 2.11 -2.09 13.88
CA ASP A 21 0.74 -2.34 14.38
C ASP A 21 -0.32 -2.32 13.27
N LEU A 22 -0.12 -1.51 12.23
CA LEU A 22 -1.13 -1.31 11.19
C LEU A 22 -0.76 -2.01 9.89
N PHE A 23 0.38 -1.64 9.30
CA PHE A 23 0.72 -2.04 7.94
C PHE A 23 1.30 -3.45 7.86
N MET A 24 2.23 -3.80 8.76
CA MET A 24 2.85 -5.14 8.78
C MET A 24 1.84 -6.24 9.10
N GLN A 25 0.86 -5.96 9.96
CA GLN A 25 -0.21 -6.90 10.27
C GLN A 25 -1.19 -7.05 9.11
N ALA A 26 -1.65 -5.95 8.52
CA ALA A 26 -2.64 -5.98 7.44
C ALA A 26 -2.08 -6.56 6.13
N PHE A 27 -0.81 -6.32 5.83
CA PHE A 27 -0.16 -6.69 4.57
C PHE A 27 0.89 -7.81 4.73
N ALA A 28 0.84 -8.59 5.82
CA ALA A 28 1.83 -9.60 6.14
C ALA A 28 2.14 -10.54 4.96
N ASN A 29 3.38 -10.50 4.48
CA ASN A 29 3.88 -11.39 3.42
C ASN A 29 5.42 -11.49 3.49
N PRO A 30 6.04 -12.50 2.85
CA PRO A 30 7.48 -12.70 2.92
C PRO A 30 8.31 -11.52 2.41
N TRP A 31 7.85 -10.82 1.36
CA TRP A 31 8.57 -9.67 0.78
C TRP A 31 8.58 -8.47 1.72
N LEU A 32 7.48 -8.24 2.45
CA LEU A 32 7.37 -7.16 3.42
C LEU A 32 8.11 -7.50 4.73
N ALA A 33 8.18 -8.78 5.09
CA ALA A 33 8.83 -9.24 6.31
C ALA A 33 10.35 -8.99 6.36
N GLU A 34 11.01 -8.78 5.20
CA GLU A 34 12.43 -8.43 5.12
C GLU A 34 12.74 -7.08 5.80
N GLN A 35 11.79 -6.13 5.81
CA GLN A 35 11.90 -4.82 6.50
C GLN A 35 13.20 -4.04 6.18
N GLU A 36 13.67 -4.17 4.94
CA GLU A 36 14.74 -3.35 4.38
C GLU A 36 14.16 -2.06 3.75
N ASP A 37 15.03 -1.16 3.29
CA ASP A 37 14.61 0.07 2.60
C ASP A 37 13.89 -0.19 1.25
N GLN A 38 13.88 -1.45 0.79
CA GLN A 38 13.26 -1.90 -0.46
C GLN A 38 12.83 -3.37 -0.39
N ALA A 39 11.85 -3.74 -1.21
CA ALA A 39 11.52 -5.14 -1.47
C ALA A 39 12.47 -5.77 -2.51
N ARG A 40 12.70 -7.09 -2.42
CA ARG A 40 13.46 -7.87 -3.41
C ARG A 40 12.51 -8.81 -4.14
N LEU A 41 12.46 -8.69 -5.47
CA LEU A 41 11.52 -9.44 -6.32
C LEU A 41 12.29 -10.36 -7.26
N ASP A 42 11.85 -11.61 -7.39
CA ASP A 42 12.48 -12.59 -8.27
C ASP A 42 12.25 -12.24 -9.76
N LEU A 43 13.33 -11.80 -10.42
CA LEU A 43 13.32 -11.43 -11.83
C LEU A 43 13.10 -12.63 -12.75
N ALA A 44 13.60 -13.82 -12.40
CA ALA A 44 13.42 -15.02 -13.22
C ALA A 44 11.95 -15.45 -13.21
N ALA A 45 11.29 -15.37 -12.05
CA ALA A 45 9.86 -15.64 -11.92
C ALA A 45 9.00 -14.64 -12.73
N LEU A 46 9.38 -13.36 -12.77
CA LEU A 46 8.69 -12.35 -13.58
C LEU A 46 8.91 -12.60 -15.09
N ALA A 47 10.15 -12.85 -15.51
CA ALA A 47 10.50 -13.11 -16.91
C ALA A 47 9.85 -14.40 -17.46
N ALA A 48 9.51 -15.36 -16.59
CA ALA A 48 8.76 -16.56 -16.98
C ALA A 48 7.31 -16.26 -17.40
N GLN A 49 6.77 -15.08 -17.09
CA GLN A 49 5.39 -14.67 -17.42
C GLN A 49 5.31 -13.78 -18.67
N GLY A 50 6.45 -13.27 -19.17
CA GLY A 50 6.49 -12.35 -20.30
C GLY A 50 7.86 -11.69 -20.47
N ASP A 51 8.01 -10.97 -21.57
CA ASP A 51 9.27 -10.32 -21.96
C ASP A 51 9.41 -8.87 -21.45
N ARG A 52 8.33 -8.32 -20.87
CA ARG A 52 8.23 -6.93 -20.42
C ARG A 52 7.50 -6.86 -19.09
N LEU A 53 7.94 -5.94 -18.23
CA LEU A 53 7.29 -5.60 -16.98
C LEU A 53 6.31 -4.45 -17.20
N ALA A 54 5.02 -4.68 -16.98
CA ALA A 54 4.04 -3.61 -16.88
C ALA A 54 4.17 -2.93 -15.50
N PHE A 55 4.33 -1.61 -15.50
CA PHE A 55 4.52 -0.80 -14.31
C PHE A 55 3.61 0.43 -14.38
N SER A 56 2.76 0.62 -13.38
CA SER A 56 1.88 1.78 -13.23
C SER A 56 1.94 2.29 -11.79
N THR A 57 1.56 3.54 -11.59
CA THR A 57 1.36 4.18 -10.29
C THR A 57 0.20 5.16 -10.41
N ASP A 58 -0.57 5.31 -9.32
CA ASP A 58 -1.64 6.28 -9.26
C ASP A 58 -1.78 6.84 -7.83
N SER A 59 -2.34 8.03 -7.72
CA SER A 59 -2.60 8.71 -6.44
C SER A 59 -4.10 8.85 -6.22
N TYR A 60 -4.57 8.41 -5.06
CA TYR A 60 -6.00 8.35 -4.75
C TYR A 60 -6.36 9.41 -3.72
N VAL A 61 -7.27 10.32 -4.09
CA VAL A 61 -7.67 11.50 -3.30
C VAL A 61 -9.19 11.67 -3.22
N ILE A 62 -9.92 10.55 -3.27
CA ILE A 62 -11.39 10.55 -3.29
C ILE A 62 -12.00 11.07 -1.98
N ASP A 63 -13.09 11.83 -2.11
CA ASP A 63 -13.92 12.33 -1.01
C ASP A 63 -15.40 12.01 -1.30
N PRO A 64 -16.12 11.30 -0.39
CA PRO A 64 -15.68 10.77 0.91
C PRO A 64 -14.76 9.56 0.80
N LEU A 65 -13.95 9.31 1.85
CA LEU A 65 -13.06 8.14 1.93
C LEU A 65 -13.81 6.80 1.85
N PHE A 66 -15.09 6.77 2.27
CA PHE A 66 -15.98 5.62 2.21
C PHE A 66 -17.26 5.98 1.47
N PHE A 67 -17.67 5.13 0.54
CA PHE A 67 -18.81 5.38 -0.34
C PHE A 67 -19.55 4.08 -0.66
N PRO A 68 -20.82 4.13 -1.12
CA PRO A 68 -21.54 2.93 -1.54
C PRO A 68 -20.74 2.15 -2.60
N GLY A 69 -20.32 0.93 -2.26
CA GLY A 69 -19.56 0.04 -3.15
C GLY A 69 -18.05 0.01 -2.94
N GLY A 70 -17.47 0.87 -2.08
CA GLY A 70 -16.03 0.85 -1.83
C GLY A 70 -15.51 1.88 -0.82
N ASN A 71 -14.20 1.97 -0.77
CA ASN A 71 -13.46 2.97 0.00
C ASN A 71 -12.17 3.32 -0.74
N ILE A 72 -11.44 4.30 -0.25
CA ILE A 72 -10.17 4.75 -0.82
C ILE A 72 -9.14 3.60 -0.93
N GLY A 73 -9.09 2.68 0.04
CA GLY A 73 -8.16 1.54 0.01
C GLY A 73 -8.48 0.53 -1.10
N LYS A 74 -9.76 0.15 -1.24
CA LYS A 74 -10.25 -0.70 -2.33
C LYS A 74 -10.01 -0.03 -3.68
N LEU A 75 -10.28 1.28 -3.78
CA LEU A 75 -10.02 2.03 -5.00
C LEU A 75 -8.53 2.03 -5.35
N ALA A 76 -7.66 2.22 -4.36
CA ALA A 76 -6.21 2.24 -4.55
C ALA A 76 -5.65 0.91 -5.08
N VAL A 77 -6.15 -0.21 -4.56
CA VAL A 77 -5.76 -1.55 -5.03
C VAL A 77 -6.37 -1.84 -6.40
N CYS A 78 -7.68 -1.65 -6.57
CA CYS A 78 -8.37 -1.98 -7.81
C CYS A 78 -7.91 -1.11 -8.99
N GLY A 79 -7.75 0.20 -8.81
CA GLY A 79 -7.29 1.11 -9.87
C GLY A 79 -5.91 0.70 -10.38
N THR A 80 -4.95 0.56 -9.47
CA THR A 80 -3.55 0.25 -9.82
C THR A 80 -3.45 -1.15 -10.44
N ALA A 81 -4.18 -2.14 -9.90
CA ALA A 81 -4.22 -3.47 -10.49
C ALA A 81 -4.86 -3.47 -11.88
N ASN A 82 -5.92 -2.68 -12.10
CA ASN A 82 -6.59 -2.57 -13.39
C ASN A 82 -5.66 -1.97 -14.45
N ASP A 83 -4.92 -0.90 -14.14
CA ASP A 83 -3.96 -0.29 -15.06
C ASP A 83 -2.91 -1.28 -15.57
N VAL A 84 -2.40 -2.13 -14.67
CA VAL A 84 -1.48 -3.20 -15.04
C VAL A 84 -2.21 -4.27 -15.86
N ALA A 85 -3.42 -4.67 -15.44
CA ALA A 85 -4.17 -5.73 -16.08
C ALA A 85 -4.62 -5.40 -17.51
N VAL A 86 -4.98 -4.14 -17.81
CA VAL A 86 -5.40 -3.73 -19.16
C VAL A 86 -4.28 -3.81 -20.19
N SER A 87 -3.02 -3.86 -19.76
CA SER A 87 -1.87 -4.14 -20.64
C SER A 87 -1.76 -5.62 -21.05
N GLY A 88 -2.55 -6.51 -20.44
CA GLY A 88 -2.46 -7.97 -20.58
C GLY A 88 -1.55 -8.64 -19.53
N ALA A 89 -0.89 -7.86 -18.67
CA ALA A 89 -0.08 -8.40 -17.58
C ALA A 89 -0.95 -8.89 -16.41
N ILE A 90 -0.42 -9.84 -15.62
CA ILE A 90 -1.02 -10.25 -14.34
C ILE A 90 -0.37 -9.40 -13.23
N PRO A 91 -1.12 -8.55 -12.50
CA PRO A 91 -0.57 -7.81 -11.37
C PRO A 91 -0.07 -8.75 -10.27
N ARG A 92 1.20 -8.61 -9.85
CA ARG A 92 1.83 -9.49 -8.84
C ARG A 92 2.17 -8.78 -7.54
N TYR A 93 2.59 -7.52 -7.63
CA TYR A 93 3.13 -6.75 -6.50
C TYR A 93 2.54 -5.34 -6.53
N LEU A 94 2.33 -4.76 -5.34
CA LEU A 94 1.91 -3.38 -5.15
C LEU A 94 2.79 -2.74 -4.07
N SER A 95 3.20 -1.49 -4.30
CA SER A 95 3.66 -0.61 -3.24
C SER A 95 2.50 0.27 -2.77
N CYS A 96 2.57 0.79 -1.55
CA CYS A 96 1.60 1.75 -1.03
C CYS A 96 2.33 2.85 -0.26
N GLY A 97 2.03 4.10 -0.60
CA GLY A 97 2.46 5.28 0.15
C GLY A 97 1.26 5.98 0.75
N PHE A 98 1.23 6.14 2.07
CA PHE A 98 0.15 6.84 2.77
C PHE A 98 0.60 8.24 3.16
N ILE A 99 -0.23 9.23 2.81
CA ILE A 99 -0.12 10.60 3.32
C ILE A 99 -1.30 10.77 4.28
N LEU A 100 -1.01 10.82 5.58
CA LEU A 100 -2.02 10.86 6.64
C LEU A 100 -1.99 12.21 7.34
N GLU A 101 -3.16 12.84 7.46
CA GLU A 101 -3.33 14.07 8.21
C GLU A 101 -3.24 13.81 9.73
N GLU A 102 -2.59 14.71 10.47
CA GLU A 102 -2.63 14.68 11.93
C GLU A 102 -4.07 14.78 12.42
N GLY A 103 -4.44 13.97 13.40
CA GLY A 103 -5.80 13.91 13.93
C GLY A 103 -6.70 12.91 13.22
N LEU A 104 -6.28 12.28 12.11
CA LEU A 104 -7.02 11.18 11.49
C LEU A 104 -7.23 10.05 12.50
N GLU A 105 -8.49 9.62 12.68
CA GLU A 105 -8.83 8.50 13.55
C GLU A 105 -8.14 7.20 13.09
N MET A 106 -7.51 6.49 14.02
CA MET A 106 -6.82 5.22 13.70
C MET A 106 -7.81 4.16 13.20
N THR A 107 -9.06 4.23 13.66
CA THR A 107 -10.14 3.35 13.20
C THR A 107 -10.52 3.60 11.73
N THR A 108 -10.29 4.82 11.22
CA THR A 108 -10.45 5.14 9.81
C THR A 108 -9.29 4.58 9.00
N ALA A 109 -8.06 4.72 9.47
CA ALA A 109 -6.87 4.20 8.79
C ALA A 109 -6.80 2.66 8.75
N SER A 110 -7.45 1.97 9.69
CA SER A 110 -7.43 0.50 9.81
C SER A 110 -8.59 -0.22 9.12
N ARG A 111 -9.39 0.46 8.31
CA ARG A 111 -10.59 -0.08 7.64
C ARG A 111 -10.39 -0.19 6.14
#